data_AF-A0A8E0S3U8-F1
#
_entry.id   AF-A0A8E0S3U8-F1
#
_cell.length_a   1.000
_cell.length_b   1.000
_cell.length_c   1.000
_cell.angle_alpha   90.00
_cell.angle_beta   90.00
_cell.angle_gamma   90.00
#
_symmetry.space_group_name_H-M   'P 1'
#
loop_
_entity.id
_entity.type
_entity.pdbx_description
1 polymer ?
#
loop_
_entity_poly.entity_id
_entity_poly.type
_entity_poly.pdbx_seq_one_letter_code
_entity_poly.pdbx_strand_id
1 'polypeptide(L)'
;MSCVMGNEAKGACSEWDSIYGVKSLNLKRSTCQCMVLIFYNVNQVAFGKFRNTMVVHAPILRAYGNGEFLGIAKDICCVEGVIPKNQNIGVLSFDHVEEANKCMESTPDLREPHHYGGQELFVVPLCSPAQSWPGYRYIQLDIYEPKNSEVFSRYMNQLVPIVSRYGGHVIAGTCQTGHLMGVRRPTFIFLAQWRSRESFFSCNAEADSIFCPPQPPEPPEDPNIMTNTDKCIRLVRGDVRCKCPFVSGASQVTPLQRESGAACQSRIIFELDTQFFNMS
;
A
#
# COMPACT_ATOMS: atom_id res chain seq x y z
N MET A 1 -32.06 -45.53 8.52
CA MET A 1 -32.16 -44.05 8.57
C MET A 1 -31.00 -43.59 9.46
N SER A 2 -29.81 -43.28 8.93
CA SER A 2 -29.40 -42.02 8.27
C SER A 2 -29.69 -40.80 9.16
N CYS A 3 -28.77 -39.90 9.49
CA CYS A 3 -27.69 -39.35 8.67
C CYS A 3 -26.39 -39.09 9.47
N VAL A 4 -25.28 -39.39 8.82
CA VAL A 4 -23.92 -38.93 9.14
C VAL A 4 -23.83 -37.47 8.69
N MET A 5 -23.59 -36.54 9.62
CA MET A 5 -23.32 -35.13 9.30
C MET A 5 -21.89 -35.05 8.74
N GLY A 6 -21.79 -34.84 7.43
CA GLY A 6 -20.53 -34.66 6.73
C GLY A 6 -19.81 -33.39 7.19
N ASN A 7 -18.52 -33.51 7.44
CA ASN A 7 -17.58 -32.39 7.49
C ASN A 7 -17.54 -31.75 6.09
N GLU A 8 -18.23 -30.63 5.90
CA GLU A 8 -17.98 -29.75 4.77
C GLU A 8 -16.68 -29.00 5.01
N ALA A 9 -15.67 -29.29 4.18
CA ALA A 9 -14.48 -28.47 4.07
C ALA A 9 -14.90 -27.06 3.65
N LYS A 10 -14.67 -26.06 4.50
CA LYS A 10 -14.84 -24.63 4.16
C LYS A 10 -14.07 -24.36 2.86
N GLY A 11 -14.81 -23.95 1.84
CA GLY A 11 -14.38 -23.86 0.45
C GLY A 11 -13.14 -23.02 0.23
N ALA A 12 -12.40 -23.39 -0.81
CA ALA A 12 -11.31 -22.59 -1.35
C ALA A 12 -11.78 -21.14 -1.59
N CYS A 13 -10.96 -20.17 -1.17
CA CYS A 13 -11.16 -18.76 -1.46
C CYS A 13 -11.44 -18.59 -2.96
N SER A 14 -12.57 -17.97 -3.31
CA SER A 14 -12.97 -17.72 -4.70
C SER A 14 -11.84 -16.97 -5.44
N GLU A 15 -11.48 -17.47 -6.62
CA GLU A 15 -10.59 -16.74 -7.52
C GLU A 15 -11.33 -15.49 -7.99
N TRP A 16 -10.85 -14.31 -7.59
CA TRP A 16 -11.38 -13.05 -8.07
C TRP A 16 -10.87 -12.82 -9.50
N ASP A 17 -11.77 -12.85 -10.48
CA ASP A 17 -11.40 -12.48 -11.85
C ASP A 17 -11.05 -10.98 -11.90
N SER A 18 -9.81 -10.69 -12.31
CA SER A 18 -9.39 -9.31 -12.55
C SER A 18 -10.14 -8.76 -13.77
N ILE A 19 -10.79 -7.60 -13.60
CA ILE A 19 -11.50 -6.89 -14.69
C ILE A 19 -10.53 -6.46 -15.80
N TYR A 20 -9.22 -6.50 -15.56
CA TYR A 20 -8.18 -6.22 -16.53
C TYR A 20 -7.32 -7.47 -16.73
N GLY A 21 -7.28 -7.98 -17.96
CA GLY A 21 -6.71 -9.28 -18.33
C GLY A 21 -5.22 -9.52 -18.04
N VAL A 22 -4.85 -9.63 -16.77
CA VAL A 22 -3.53 -10.07 -16.28
C VAL A 22 -3.74 -11.38 -15.54
N LYS A 23 -3.62 -12.50 -16.25
CA LYS A 23 -4.06 -13.83 -15.79
C LYS A 23 -3.27 -14.48 -14.64
N SER A 24 -2.28 -13.82 -14.00
CA SER A 24 -1.82 -14.16 -12.63
C SER A 24 -0.55 -13.40 -12.22
N LEU A 25 -0.68 -12.12 -11.81
CA LEU A 25 0.42 -11.44 -11.11
C LEU A 25 0.33 -11.56 -9.58
N ASN A 26 -0.66 -12.30 -9.09
CA ASN A 26 -0.92 -12.45 -7.66
C ASN A 26 0.12 -13.36 -7.01
N LEU A 27 0.65 -12.92 -5.86
CA LEU A 27 1.44 -13.79 -5.00
C LEU A 27 0.57 -14.92 -4.45
N LYS A 28 1.17 -16.11 -4.31
CA LYS A 28 0.47 -17.30 -3.81
C LYS A 28 -0.08 -17.03 -2.40
N ARG A 29 -1.36 -17.31 -2.20
CA ARG A 29 -2.06 -17.03 -0.93
C ARG A 29 -2.00 -18.22 0.01
N SER A 30 -1.76 -17.95 1.28
CA SER A 30 -1.88 -18.90 2.40
C SER A 30 -2.96 -18.49 3.41
N THR A 31 -3.74 -17.46 3.10
CA THR A 31 -4.79 -16.91 3.97
C THR A 31 -5.96 -16.35 3.16
N CYS A 32 -7.14 -16.34 3.76
CA CYS A 32 -8.31 -15.63 3.23
C CYS A 32 -8.44 -14.21 3.82
N GLN A 33 -7.60 -13.85 4.80
CA GLN A 33 -7.59 -12.53 5.43
C GLN A 33 -7.44 -11.42 4.39
N CYS A 34 -8.07 -10.28 4.65
CA CYS A 34 -7.90 -9.08 3.86
C CYS A 34 -7.67 -7.86 4.75
N MET A 35 -7.09 -6.82 4.15
CA MET A 35 -6.88 -5.53 4.78
C MET A 35 -7.68 -4.47 4.04
N VAL A 36 -8.39 -3.62 4.77
CA VAL A 36 -9.10 -2.47 4.20
C VAL A 36 -8.31 -1.22 4.48
N LEU A 37 -7.93 -0.50 3.43
CA LEU A 37 -7.22 0.77 3.48
C LEU A 37 -8.21 1.89 3.20
N ILE A 38 -8.41 2.78 4.18
CA ILE A 38 -9.35 3.90 4.10
C ILE A 38 -8.55 5.19 4.03
N PHE A 39 -8.47 5.79 2.86
CA PHE A 39 -7.88 7.11 2.68
C PHE A 39 -8.92 8.19 2.97
N TYR A 40 -8.59 9.14 3.84
CA TYR A 40 -9.48 10.25 4.20
C TYR A 40 -8.74 11.59 4.27
N ASN A 41 -9.50 12.67 4.13
CA ASN A 41 -8.97 14.03 4.10
C ASN A 41 -9.01 14.66 5.50
N VAL A 42 -7.84 14.94 6.08
CA VAL A 42 -7.74 15.47 7.46
C VAL A 42 -8.29 16.88 7.60
N ASN A 43 -8.37 17.65 6.52
CA ASN A 43 -8.97 18.99 6.55
C ASN A 43 -10.50 18.93 6.70
N GLN A 44 -11.12 17.82 6.31
CA GLN A 44 -12.57 17.63 6.39
C GLN A 44 -12.96 16.77 7.59
N VAL A 45 -12.13 15.77 7.92
CA VAL A 45 -12.31 14.93 9.10
C VAL A 45 -11.05 14.94 9.94
N ALA A 46 -11.13 15.64 11.07
CA ALA A 46 -10.06 15.63 12.05
C ALA A 46 -9.74 14.20 12.50
N PHE A 47 -8.46 13.92 12.73
CA PHE A 47 -7.94 12.63 13.18
C PHE A 47 -8.77 12.00 14.31
N GLY A 48 -9.10 12.78 15.35
CA GLY A 48 -9.87 12.29 16.49
C GLY A 48 -11.30 11.88 16.15
N LYS A 49 -11.94 12.53 15.15
CA LYS A 49 -13.29 12.19 14.72
C LYS A 49 -13.31 10.85 13.99
N PHE A 50 -12.43 10.66 12.99
CA PHE A 50 -12.30 9.38 12.27
C PHE A 50 -12.03 8.22 13.26
N ARG A 51 -11.06 8.42 14.15
CA ARG A 51 -10.72 7.45 15.19
C ARG A 51 -11.93 7.06 16.05
N ASN A 52 -12.62 8.05 16.61
CA ASN A 52 -13.74 7.78 17.52
C ASN A 52 -14.86 7.03 16.79
N THR A 53 -15.13 7.37 15.53
CA THR A 53 -16.09 6.63 14.70
C THR A 53 -15.67 5.18 14.53
N MET A 54 -14.40 4.89 14.18
CA MET A 54 -13.94 3.51 14.02
C MET A 54 -14.01 2.70 15.32
N VAL A 55 -13.68 3.31 16.47
CA VAL A 55 -13.78 2.67 17.79
C VAL A 55 -15.22 2.37 18.16
N VAL A 56 -16.15 3.29 17.92
CA VAL A 56 -17.59 3.08 18.18
C VAL A 56 -18.14 1.97 17.30
N HIS A 57 -17.68 1.86 16.05
CA HIS A 57 -18.10 0.81 15.11
C HIS A 57 -17.42 -0.55 15.36
N ALA A 58 -16.47 -0.68 16.30
CA ALA A 58 -15.73 -1.92 16.53
C ALA A 58 -16.61 -3.18 16.75
N PRO A 59 -17.73 -3.15 17.49
CA PRO A 59 -18.62 -4.31 17.61
C PRO A 59 -19.26 -4.71 16.28
N ILE A 60 -19.58 -3.74 15.42
CA ILE A 60 -20.14 -3.97 14.09
C ILE A 60 -19.08 -4.62 13.22
N LEU A 61 -17.86 -4.06 13.18
CA LEU A 61 -16.73 -4.64 12.44
C LEU A 61 -16.52 -6.11 12.83
N ARG A 62 -16.50 -6.42 14.14
CA ARG A 62 -16.35 -7.80 14.63
C ARG A 62 -17.47 -8.74 14.17
N ALA A 63 -18.71 -8.24 14.09
CA ALA A 63 -19.85 -9.03 13.63
C ALA A 63 -19.72 -9.44 12.16
N TYR A 64 -19.03 -8.64 11.33
CA TYR A 64 -18.69 -8.98 9.96
C TYR A 64 -17.32 -9.64 9.89
N GLY A 65 -17.25 -10.97 10.04
CA GLY A 65 -16.02 -11.73 9.77
C GLY A 65 -14.82 -11.35 10.65
N ASN A 66 -15.06 -11.11 11.94
CA ASN A 66 -14.04 -10.70 12.93
C ASN A 66 -13.26 -9.44 12.52
N GLY A 67 -13.93 -8.48 11.89
CA GLY A 67 -13.36 -7.20 11.52
C GLY A 67 -12.71 -6.49 12.72
N GLU A 68 -11.48 -6.04 12.54
CA GLU A 68 -10.70 -5.35 13.56
C GLU A 68 -10.17 -4.02 13.01
N PHE A 69 -10.32 -2.97 13.81
CA PHE A 69 -9.65 -1.70 13.55
C PHE A 69 -8.21 -1.78 14.05
N LEU A 70 -7.27 -1.83 13.11
CA LEU A 70 -5.85 -1.97 13.43
C LEU A 70 -5.24 -0.64 13.88
N GLY A 71 -5.67 0.47 13.29
CA GLY A 71 -5.22 1.80 13.69
C GLY A 71 -5.23 2.81 12.54
N ILE A 72 -4.54 3.92 12.79
CA ILE A 72 -4.40 5.03 11.84
C ILE A 72 -2.92 5.22 11.53
N ALA A 73 -2.62 5.57 10.28
CA ALA A 73 -1.28 5.93 9.88
C ALA A 73 -0.78 7.17 10.63
N LYS A 74 0.44 7.05 11.14
CA LYS A 74 1.25 8.09 11.75
C LYS A 74 2.56 8.21 10.98
N ASP A 75 3.07 9.43 10.89
CA ASP A 75 4.36 9.74 10.27
C ASP A 75 4.50 9.13 8.87
N ILE A 76 3.48 9.34 8.02
CA ILE A 76 3.49 8.87 6.63
C ILE A 76 4.70 9.48 5.90
N CYS A 77 5.56 8.61 5.40
CA CYS A 77 6.73 8.96 4.60
C CYS A 77 6.50 8.48 3.16
N CYS A 78 6.44 9.44 2.24
CA CYS A 78 6.36 9.16 0.81
C CYS A 78 7.77 9.05 0.24
N VAL A 79 8.16 7.85 -0.18
CA VAL A 79 9.47 7.57 -0.77
C VAL A 79 9.45 7.81 -2.27
N GLU A 80 8.37 7.40 -2.93
CA GLU A 80 8.18 7.54 -4.37
C GLU A 80 6.76 7.99 -4.67
N GLY A 81 6.58 8.78 -5.73
CA GLY A 81 5.29 9.32 -6.12
C GLY A 81 4.85 10.53 -5.28
N VAL A 82 3.54 10.76 -5.24
CA VAL A 82 2.94 11.90 -4.54
C VAL A 82 1.77 11.46 -3.70
N ILE A 83 1.79 11.82 -2.41
CA ILE A 83 0.64 11.75 -1.52
C ILE A 83 0.24 13.17 -1.08
N PRO A 84 -1.04 13.56 -1.20
CA PRO A 84 -1.51 14.84 -0.70
C PRO A 84 -1.21 15.02 0.80
N LYS A 85 -0.69 16.19 1.19
CA LYS A 85 -0.33 16.51 2.59
C LYS A 85 -1.51 16.39 3.56
N ASN A 86 -2.73 16.53 3.07
CA ASN A 86 -3.96 16.45 3.83
C ASN A 86 -4.63 15.07 3.77
N GLN A 87 -3.95 14.03 3.29
CA GLN A 87 -4.47 12.68 3.24
C GLN A 87 -3.91 11.85 4.41
N ASN A 88 -4.75 11.04 5.03
CA ASN A 88 -4.35 10.06 6.03
C ASN A 88 -5.04 8.71 5.77
N ILE A 89 -4.57 7.65 6.41
CA ILE A 89 -4.95 6.26 6.12
C ILE A 89 -5.42 5.60 7.41
N GLY A 90 -6.65 5.09 7.43
CA GLY A 90 -7.15 4.14 8.41
C GLY A 90 -6.99 2.72 7.91
N VAL A 91 -6.70 1.78 8.81
CA VAL A 91 -6.47 0.37 8.46
C VAL A 91 -7.41 -0.54 9.25
N LEU A 92 -8.15 -1.39 8.53
CA LEU A 92 -8.94 -2.49 9.10
C LEU A 92 -8.41 -3.83 8.62
N SER A 93 -8.66 -4.90 9.37
CA SER A 93 -8.47 -6.28 8.92
C SER A 93 -9.74 -7.10 9.09
N PHE A 94 -9.96 -8.03 8.19
CA PHE A 94 -11.09 -8.97 8.21
C PHE A 94 -10.62 -10.36 7.82
N ASP A 95 -11.29 -11.40 8.33
CA ASP A 95 -10.95 -12.79 8.00
C ASP A 95 -11.22 -13.16 6.53
N HIS A 96 -12.21 -12.48 5.92
CA HIS A 96 -12.68 -12.76 4.56
C HIS A 96 -13.02 -11.46 3.81
N VAL A 97 -12.72 -11.45 2.51
CA VAL A 97 -12.98 -10.31 1.61
C VAL A 97 -14.48 -10.04 1.47
N GLU A 98 -15.27 -11.10 1.43
CA GLU A 98 -16.73 -11.03 1.26
C GLU A 98 -17.39 -10.32 2.44
N GLU A 99 -16.95 -10.61 3.66
CA GLU A 99 -17.46 -9.97 4.87
C GLU A 99 -16.98 -8.52 4.99
N ALA A 100 -15.74 -8.23 4.59
CA ALA A 100 -15.25 -6.86 4.49
C ALA A 100 -16.13 -6.03 3.53
N ASN A 101 -16.40 -6.53 2.33
CA ASN A 101 -17.24 -5.84 1.35
C ASN A 101 -18.66 -5.59 1.90
N LYS A 102 -19.31 -6.61 2.45
CA LYS A 102 -20.63 -6.46 3.08
C LYS A 102 -20.62 -5.40 4.19
N CYS A 103 -19.58 -5.40 5.03
CA CYS A 103 -19.43 -4.43 6.10
C CYS A 103 -19.32 -2.99 5.56
N MET A 104 -18.47 -2.79 4.55
CA MET A 104 -18.25 -1.47 3.94
C MET A 104 -19.50 -0.96 3.21
N GLU A 105 -20.24 -1.85 2.54
CA GLU A 105 -21.50 -1.51 1.86
C GLU A 105 -22.64 -1.21 2.84
N SER A 106 -22.65 -1.88 4.01
CA SER A 106 -23.71 -1.77 5.01
C SER A 106 -23.52 -0.62 5.99
N THR A 107 -22.34 0.01 6.03
CA THR A 107 -22.03 1.10 6.96
C THR A 107 -22.15 2.46 6.26
N PRO A 108 -23.22 3.26 6.52
CA PRO A 108 -23.49 4.48 5.77
C PRO A 108 -22.35 5.49 5.83
N ASP A 109 -21.73 5.67 7.00
CA ASP A 109 -20.59 6.57 7.21
C ASP A 109 -19.41 6.24 6.29
N LEU A 110 -19.18 4.95 6.02
CA LEU A 110 -18.10 4.45 5.16
C LEU A 110 -18.49 4.40 3.68
N ARG A 111 -19.79 4.51 3.36
CA ARG A 111 -20.33 4.47 1.99
C ARG A 111 -20.44 5.85 1.36
N GLU A 112 -20.50 6.91 2.15
CA GLU A 112 -20.73 8.27 1.65
C GLU A 112 -19.41 9.02 1.41
N PRO A 113 -19.06 9.37 0.14
CA PRO A 113 -17.75 9.93 -0.19
C PRO A 113 -17.44 11.24 0.55
N HIS A 114 -18.49 11.98 0.92
CA HIS A 114 -18.40 13.27 1.58
C HIS A 114 -18.15 13.16 3.09
N HIS A 115 -18.47 12.02 3.71
CA HIS A 115 -18.30 11.85 5.16
C HIS A 115 -16.84 11.96 5.59
N TYR A 116 -15.90 11.57 4.71
CA TYR A 116 -14.45 11.59 4.94
C TYR A 116 -13.65 12.43 3.92
N GLY A 117 -14.35 13.23 3.11
CA GLY A 117 -13.76 14.22 2.23
C GLY A 117 -13.07 13.70 0.98
N GLY A 118 -13.73 12.78 0.29
CA GLY A 118 -13.22 12.10 -0.91
C GLY A 118 -12.50 10.82 -0.53
N GLN A 119 -13.26 9.87 0.02
CA GLN A 119 -12.71 8.59 0.47
C GLN A 119 -12.22 7.76 -0.71
N GLU A 120 -11.00 7.23 -0.58
CA GLU A 120 -10.56 6.09 -1.39
C GLU A 120 -10.47 4.86 -0.49
N LEU A 121 -11.14 3.79 -0.90
CA LEU A 121 -11.24 2.57 -0.12
C LEU A 121 -10.78 1.39 -0.96
N PHE A 122 -9.73 0.73 -0.48
CA PHE A 122 -9.22 -0.51 -1.08
C PHE A 122 -9.42 -1.68 -0.13
N VAL A 123 -10.08 -2.73 -0.60
CA VAL A 123 -10.10 -4.04 0.04
C VAL A 123 -9.02 -4.88 -0.61
N VAL A 124 -7.97 -5.20 0.14
CA VAL A 124 -6.76 -5.86 -0.35
C VAL A 124 -6.69 -7.28 0.23
N PRO A 125 -6.93 -8.32 -0.58
CA PRO A 125 -6.74 -9.71 -0.16
C PRO A 125 -5.27 -9.97 0.17
N LEU A 126 -5.01 -10.61 1.30
CA LEU A 126 -3.66 -10.91 1.74
C LEU A 126 -3.17 -12.24 1.15
N CYS A 127 -1.87 -12.30 0.84
CA CYS A 127 -1.17 -13.53 0.48
C CYS A 127 -0.60 -14.26 1.71
N SER A 128 -0.35 -13.54 2.81
CA SER A 128 0.06 -14.11 4.09
C SER A 128 -0.63 -13.37 5.24
N PRO A 129 -0.95 -14.05 6.35
CA PRO A 129 -1.61 -13.39 7.47
C PRO A 129 -0.81 -12.16 7.95
N ALA A 130 -1.53 -11.08 8.24
CA ALA A 130 -0.94 -9.92 8.89
C ALA A 130 -0.44 -10.32 10.28
N GLN A 131 0.79 -9.93 10.59
CA GLN A 131 1.39 -10.14 11.90
C GLN A 131 0.87 -9.08 12.87
N SER A 132 0.56 -9.51 14.09
CA SER A 132 0.03 -8.63 15.12
C SER A 132 1.10 -7.72 15.72
N TRP A 133 0.62 -6.63 16.31
CA TRP A 133 1.41 -5.74 17.16
C TRP A 133 1.91 -6.50 18.41
N PRO A 134 3.10 -6.19 19.00
CA PRO A 134 4.00 -5.05 18.75
C PRO A 134 5.15 -5.31 17.78
N GLY A 135 5.21 -6.48 17.15
CA GLY A 135 6.36 -6.89 16.33
C GLY A 135 6.51 -6.09 15.04
N TYR A 136 5.40 -5.84 14.35
CA TYR A 136 5.37 -5.25 13.01
C TYR A 136 4.50 -3.98 12.99
N ARG A 137 5.13 -2.83 13.26
CA ARG A 137 4.42 -1.55 13.47
C ARG A 137 4.37 -0.66 12.24
N TYR A 138 5.22 -0.92 11.25
CA TYR A 138 5.25 -0.12 10.04
C TYR A 138 4.60 -0.90 8.90
N ILE A 139 3.81 -0.20 8.09
CA ILE A 139 3.21 -0.75 6.88
C ILE A 139 3.77 0.02 5.69
N GLN A 140 4.32 -0.73 4.75
CA GLN A 140 4.64 -0.27 3.41
C GLN A 140 3.44 -0.52 2.50
N LEU A 141 3.07 0.51 1.74
CA LEU A 141 2.10 0.42 0.66
C LEU A 141 2.75 0.91 -0.63
N ASP A 142 2.79 0.02 -1.61
CA ASP A 142 3.20 0.34 -2.97
C ASP A 142 2.02 0.12 -3.91
N ILE A 143 1.78 1.12 -4.77
CA ILE A 143 0.81 1.04 -5.86
C ILE A 143 1.59 1.06 -7.16
N TYR A 144 1.45 0.01 -7.95
CA TYR A 144 2.11 -0.15 -9.24
C TYR A 144 1.11 -0.13 -10.39
N GLU A 145 1.59 0.38 -11.53
CA GLU A 145 0.96 0.25 -12.84
C GLU A 145 1.84 -0.59 -13.78
N PRO A 146 1.68 -1.93 -13.75
CA PRO A 146 2.43 -2.80 -14.63
C PRO A 146 1.90 -2.72 -16.07
N LYS A 147 2.78 -2.31 -16.99
CA LYS A 147 2.53 -2.32 -18.45
C LYS A 147 2.87 -3.67 -19.07
N ASN A 148 3.84 -4.40 -18.51
CA ASN A 148 4.22 -5.74 -18.94
C ASN A 148 4.20 -6.69 -17.74
N SER A 149 3.26 -7.64 -17.74
CA SER A 149 3.08 -8.57 -16.63
C SER A 149 4.25 -9.53 -16.45
N GLU A 150 4.89 -10.00 -17.53
CA GLU A 150 5.99 -10.96 -17.43
C GLU A 150 7.23 -10.34 -16.78
N VAL A 151 7.61 -9.13 -17.24
CA VAL A 151 8.74 -8.40 -16.67
C VAL A 151 8.45 -8.01 -15.22
N PHE A 152 7.23 -7.55 -14.94
CA PHE A 152 6.85 -7.17 -13.59
C PHE A 152 6.78 -8.38 -12.63
N SER A 153 6.35 -9.55 -13.10
CA SER A 153 6.43 -10.79 -12.31
C SER A 153 7.87 -11.16 -11.96
N ARG A 154 8.83 -11.00 -12.88
CA ARG A 154 10.26 -11.22 -12.58
C ARG A 154 10.78 -10.24 -11.53
N TYR A 155 10.39 -8.96 -11.63
CA TYR A 155 10.70 -7.96 -10.61
C TYR A 155 10.15 -8.36 -9.23
N MET A 156 8.87 -8.73 -9.15
CA MET A 156 8.26 -9.16 -7.88
C MET A 156 8.94 -10.40 -7.30
N ASN A 157 9.33 -11.36 -8.13
CA ASN A 157 10.05 -12.57 -7.71
C ASN A 157 11.46 -12.27 -7.15
N GLN A 158 12.07 -11.14 -7.52
CA GLN A 158 13.34 -10.68 -6.95
C GLN A 158 13.12 -9.80 -5.71
N LEU A 159 12.11 -8.92 -5.74
CA LEU A 159 11.79 -8.02 -4.64
C LEU A 159 11.38 -8.76 -3.37
N VAL A 160 10.51 -9.77 -3.48
CA VAL A 160 9.98 -10.51 -2.31
C VAL A 160 11.11 -11.13 -1.47
N PRO A 161 12.08 -11.87 -2.04
CA PRO A 161 13.25 -12.35 -1.30
C PRO A 161 14.09 -11.24 -0.64
N ILE A 162 14.27 -10.09 -1.29
CA ILE A 162 15.02 -8.96 -0.71
C ILE A 162 14.27 -8.44 0.51
N VAL A 163 12.97 -8.18 0.40
CA VAL A 163 12.12 -7.74 1.52
C VAL A 163 12.22 -8.71 2.70
N SER A 164 12.10 -10.02 2.45
CA SER A 164 12.23 -11.04 3.49
C SER A 164 13.61 -11.07 4.14
N ARG A 165 14.69 -10.86 3.37
CA ARG A 165 16.08 -10.83 3.88
C ARG A 165 16.30 -9.70 4.90
N TYR A 166 15.66 -8.55 4.69
CA TYR A 166 15.72 -7.42 5.62
C TYR A 166 14.70 -7.51 6.77
N GLY A 167 14.00 -8.64 6.91
CA GLY A 167 13.02 -8.87 7.96
C GLY A 167 11.65 -8.23 7.70
N GLY A 168 11.37 -7.83 6.45
CA GLY A 168 10.04 -7.42 6.02
C GLY A 168 9.14 -8.62 5.79
N HIS A 169 7.89 -8.52 6.23
CA HIS A 169 6.88 -9.56 6.06
C HIS A 169 5.91 -9.16 4.96
N VAL A 170 5.99 -9.82 3.80
CA VAL A 170 5.10 -9.54 2.67
C VAL A 170 3.72 -10.10 2.96
N ILE A 171 2.72 -9.23 3.03
CA ILE A 171 1.33 -9.60 3.36
C ILE A 171 0.40 -9.50 2.16
N ALA A 172 0.72 -8.69 1.14
CA ALA A 172 -0.04 -8.68 -0.10
C ALA A 172 0.84 -8.39 -1.31
N GLY A 173 0.47 -8.97 -2.44
CA GLY A 173 0.94 -8.64 -3.77
C GLY A 173 -0.13 -9.10 -4.75
N THR A 174 -1.05 -8.20 -5.09
CA THR A 174 -2.31 -8.59 -5.75
C THR A 174 -2.80 -7.54 -6.74
N CYS A 175 -3.39 -8.00 -7.85
CA CYS A 175 -4.23 -7.22 -8.76
C CYS A 175 -5.73 -7.35 -8.45
N GLN A 176 -6.09 -8.23 -7.52
CA GLN A 176 -7.47 -8.48 -7.08
C GLN A 176 -7.82 -7.53 -5.93
N THR A 177 -7.88 -6.23 -6.19
CA THR A 177 -8.26 -5.25 -5.17
C THR A 177 -9.73 -4.88 -5.35
N GLY A 178 -10.54 -5.04 -4.31
CA GLY A 178 -11.87 -4.46 -4.28
C GLY A 178 -11.74 -2.94 -4.17
N HIS A 179 -12.31 -2.20 -5.12
CA HIS A 179 -12.40 -0.74 -5.04
C HIS A 179 -13.86 -0.36 -4.91
N LEU A 180 -14.25 0.08 -3.71
CA LEU A 180 -15.63 0.51 -3.45
C LEU A 180 -15.82 2.00 -3.78
N MET A 181 -14.79 2.83 -3.56
CA MET A 181 -14.91 4.30 -3.63
C MET A 181 -13.56 4.93 -3.98
N GLY A 182 -13.59 5.99 -4.80
CA GLY A 182 -12.39 6.71 -5.25
C GLY A 182 -12.31 6.92 -6.76
N VAL A 183 -11.29 7.67 -7.20
CA VAL A 183 -10.95 7.87 -8.63
C VAL A 183 -9.74 7.03 -9.02
N ARG A 184 -8.81 6.78 -8.09
CA ARG A 184 -7.63 5.95 -8.34
C ARG A 184 -8.02 4.48 -8.51
N ARG A 185 -7.58 3.87 -9.61
CA ARG A 185 -7.72 2.44 -9.89
C ARG A 185 -6.35 1.78 -9.87
N PRO A 186 -5.85 1.37 -8.69
CA PRO A 186 -4.58 0.67 -8.61
C PRO A 186 -4.70 -0.63 -9.39
N THR A 187 -3.72 -0.90 -10.25
CA THR A 187 -3.69 -2.13 -11.05
C THR A 187 -2.90 -3.25 -10.36
N PHE A 188 -2.00 -2.89 -9.43
CA PHE A 188 -1.39 -3.82 -8.50
C PHE A 188 -1.04 -3.13 -7.17
N ILE A 189 -1.40 -3.77 -6.06
CA ILE A 189 -1.05 -3.34 -4.70
C ILE A 189 -0.07 -4.34 -4.10
N PHE A 190 1.02 -3.82 -3.54
CA PHE A 190 1.96 -4.56 -2.72
C PHE A 190 1.97 -4.01 -1.29
N LEU A 191 1.84 -4.90 -0.31
CA LEU A 191 1.88 -4.58 1.10
C LEU A 191 2.93 -5.42 1.81
N ALA A 192 3.77 -4.75 2.58
CA ALA A 192 4.71 -5.40 3.49
C ALA A 192 4.65 -4.75 4.86
N GLN A 193 4.78 -5.57 5.91
CA GLN A 193 4.92 -5.07 7.26
C GLN A 193 6.39 -5.10 7.69
N TRP A 194 6.78 -4.10 8.47
CA TRP A 194 8.15 -3.92 8.93
C TRP A 194 8.20 -3.72 10.45
N ARG A 195 9.26 -4.25 11.06
CA ARG A 195 9.55 -4.03 12.49
C ARG A 195 10.15 -2.66 12.77
N SER A 196 10.95 -2.17 11.83
CA SER A 196 11.67 -0.90 11.93
C SER A 196 11.64 -0.17 10.58
N ARG A 197 11.72 1.16 10.64
CA ARG A 197 11.76 2.01 9.45
C ARG A 197 13.12 1.92 8.75
N GLU A 198 14.18 1.69 9.51
CA GLU A 198 15.56 1.56 9.05
C GLU A 198 15.74 0.32 8.16
N SER A 199 15.12 -0.82 8.51
CA SER A 199 15.16 -2.03 7.69
C SER A 199 14.49 -1.80 6.33
N PHE A 200 13.38 -1.06 6.30
CA PHE A 200 12.73 -0.68 5.06
C PHE A 200 13.63 0.19 4.17
N PHE A 201 14.26 1.23 4.73
CA PHE A 201 15.16 2.08 3.94
C PHE A 201 16.41 1.34 3.45
N SER A 202 16.95 0.45 4.27
CA SER A 202 18.09 -0.41 3.87
C SER A 202 17.70 -1.37 2.73
N CYS A 203 16.49 -1.94 2.81
CA CYS A 203 15.93 -2.78 1.75
C CYS A 203 15.73 -1.98 0.45
N ASN A 204 15.18 -0.76 0.51
CA ASN A 204 15.02 0.07 -0.68
C ASN A 204 16.36 0.44 -1.31
N ALA A 205 17.39 0.75 -0.50
CA ALA A 205 18.71 1.05 -1.03
C ALA A 205 19.33 -0.15 -1.79
N GLU A 206 19.17 -1.38 -1.29
CA GLU A 206 19.59 -2.58 -2.03
C GLU A 206 18.77 -2.75 -3.31
N ALA A 207 17.44 -2.65 -3.22
CA ALA A 207 16.56 -2.78 -4.39
C ALA A 207 16.94 -1.76 -5.47
N ASP A 208 17.13 -0.49 -5.11
CA ASP A 208 17.55 0.56 -6.04
C ASP A 208 18.90 0.23 -6.67
N SER A 209 19.87 -0.33 -5.92
CA SER A 209 21.16 -0.71 -6.50
C SER A 209 21.09 -1.86 -7.52
N ILE A 210 20.18 -2.81 -7.30
CA ILE A 210 20.00 -3.98 -8.16
C ILE A 210 19.24 -3.60 -9.43
N PHE A 211 18.19 -2.83 -9.26
CA PHE A 211 17.26 -2.55 -10.35
C PHE A 211 17.49 -1.18 -11.02
N CYS A 212 18.28 -0.29 -10.41
CA CYS A 212 18.78 0.98 -10.97
C CYS A 212 20.30 1.07 -10.83
N PRO A 213 21.07 0.23 -11.55
CA PRO A 213 22.52 0.37 -11.52
C PRO A 213 22.92 1.78 -12.00
N PRO A 214 23.93 2.42 -11.37
CA PRO A 214 24.39 3.74 -11.78
C PRO A 214 24.79 3.72 -13.25
N GLN A 215 24.32 4.70 -14.02
CA GLN A 215 24.72 4.84 -15.41
C GLN A 215 26.24 5.06 -15.48
N PRO A 216 26.93 4.52 -16.50
CA PRO A 216 28.32 4.85 -16.73
C PRO A 216 28.46 6.38 -16.85
N PRO A 217 29.56 6.97 -16.36
CA PRO A 217 29.76 8.42 -16.41
C PRO A 217 29.54 8.90 -17.85
N GLU A 218 28.70 9.92 -18.01
CA GLU A 218 28.47 10.54 -19.32
C GLU A 218 29.83 10.92 -19.92
N PRO A 219 30.05 10.68 -21.23
CA PRO A 219 31.27 11.12 -21.88
C PRO A 219 31.44 12.63 -21.65
N PRO A 220 32.68 13.12 -21.47
CA PRO A 220 32.92 14.52 -21.15
C PRO A 220 32.19 15.42 -22.16
N GLU A 221 31.42 16.37 -21.63
CA GLU A 221 30.62 17.32 -22.42
C GLU A 221 31.51 17.95 -23.50
N ASP A 222 31.14 17.75 -24.77
CA ASP A 222 31.74 18.51 -25.87
C ASP A 222 31.34 19.97 -25.65
N PRO A 223 32.30 20.91 -25.49
CA PRO A 223 32.01 22.31 -25.18
C PRO A 223 31.18 23.04 -26.25
N ASN A 224 30.82 22.38 -27.35
CA ASN A 224 30.01 22.91 -28.43
C ASN A 224 28.53 22.47 -28.44
N ILE A 225 28.07 21.64 -27.49
CA ILE A 225 26.67 21.18 -27.45
C ILE A 225 25.91 21.91 -26.33
N MET A 226 25.12 22.94 -26.69
CA MET A 226 24.14 23.54 -25.78
C MET A 226 22.99 22.57 -25.52
N THR A 227 22.91 22.01 -24.31
CA THR A 227 21.72 21.29 -23.83
C THR A 227 20.75 22.27 -23.15
N ASN A 228 19.45 21.97 -23.21
CA ASN A 228 18.32 22.84 -22.83
C ASN A 228 18.19 23.10 -21.30
N THR A 229 19.28 22.98 -20.54
CA THR A 229 19.31 23.02 -19.07
C THR A 229 19.36 24.44 -18.50
N ASP A 230 19.58 25.46 -19.32
CA ASP A 230 19.67 26.87 -18.89
C ASP A 230 18.33 27.58 -18.66
N LYS A 231 17.18 26.90 -18.80
CA LYS A 231 15.85 27.57 -18.68
C LYS A 231 15.11 27.36 -17.36
N CYS A 232 15.61 26.58 -16.41
CA CYS A 232 14.92 26.32 -15.14
C CYS A 232 15.60 26.91 -13.90
N ILE A 233 16.29 28.05 -14.02
CA ILE A 233 16.71 28.87 -12.88
C ILE A 233 15.87 30.15 -12.85
N ARG A 234 14.58 30.03 -12.53
CA ARG A 234 13.74 31.13 -11.98
C ARG A 234 12.39 30.55 -11.57
N LEU A 235 11.98 30.87 -10.33
CA LEU A 235 10.72 30.51 -9.64
C LEU A 235 10.83 29.10 -9.00
N VAL A 236 10.67 28.87 -7.69
CA VAL A 236 9.74 29.45 -6.70
C VAL A 236 10.37 29.38 -5.30
N ARG A 237 10.16 30.45 -4.51
CA ARG A 237 10.45 30.54 -3.07
C ARG A 237 9.43 29.71 -2.27
N GLY A 238 9.92 28.99 -1.27
CA GLY A 238 9.19 28.65 -0.05
C GLY A 238 8.45 27.31 -0.07
N ASP A 239 9.06 26.26 0.46
CA ASP A 239 8.31 25.24 1.19
C ASP A 239 9.22 24.48 2.16
N VAL A 240 8.73 24.26 3.38
CA VAL A 240 9.45 23.66 4.51
C VAL A 240 9.73 22.18 4.21
N ARG A 241 10.99 21.84 3.92
CA ARG A 241 11.45 20.46 3.78
C ARG A 241 11.41 19.77 5.14
N CYS A 242 10.66 18.67 5.25
CA CYS A 242 10.92 17.66 6.26
C CYS A 242 12.37 17.19 6.11
N LYS A 243 13.16 17.30 7.18
CA LYS A 243 14.56 16.85 7.23
C LYS A 243 14.62 15.31 7.29
N CYS A 244 14.33 14.65 6.17
CA CYS A 244 14.90 13.34 5.89
C CYS A 244 16.21 13.59 5.11
N PRO A 245 17.35 13.01 5.51
CA PRO A 245 18.61 13.26 4.84
C PRO A 245 18.67 12.41 3.57
N PHE A 246 17.95 12.77 2.50
CA PHE A 246 18.25 12.25 1.16
C PHE A 246 17.90 13.24 0.04
N VAL A 247 18.78 13.21 -0.95
CA VAL A 247 19.06 14.09 -2.09
C VAL A 247 17.85 14.76 -2.72
N SER A 248 17.89 16.09 -2.78
CA SER A 248 17.05 16.89 -3.68
C SER A 248 17.53 16.72 -5.12
N GLY A 249 16.91 15.79 -5.85
CA GLY A 249 16.98 15.67 -7.30
C GLY A 249 15.56 15.50 -7.81
N ALA A 250 15.17 16.32 -8.78
CA ALA A 250 13.85 16.31 -9.37
C ALA A 250 13.46 14.92 -9.90
N SER A 251 12.17 14.59 -9.75
CA SER A 251 11.39 13.58 -10.47
C SER A 251 12.03 13.04 -11.76
N GLN A 252 12.95 12.10 -11.65
CA GLN A 252 13.34 11.24 -12.76
C GLN A 252 12.80 9.86 -12.43
N VAL A 253 11.85 9.42 -13.26
CA VAL A 253 11.44 8.03 -13.42
C VAL A 253 12.68 7.16 -13.28
N THR A 254 12.78 6.39 -12.19
CA THR A 254 13.95 5.57 -11.90
C THR A 254 14.15 4.58 -13.06
N PRO A 255 15.39 4.21 -13.44
CA PRO A 255 15.66 3.20 -14.47
C PRO A 255 14.84 1.91 -14.29
N LEU A 256 14.55 1.55 -13.03
CA LEU A 256 13.54 0.58 -12.58
C LEU A 256 12.23 0.69 -13.35
N GLN A 257 11.64 1.86 -13.40
CA GLN A 257 10.34 2.11 -14.03
C GLN A 257 10.39 2.11 -15.56
N ARG A 258 11.57 2.38 -16.14
CA ARG A 258 11.77 2.38 -17.60
C ARG A 258 11.97 0.97 -18.16
N GLU A 259 12.68 0.10 -17.44
CA GLU A 259 13.04 -1.24 -17.93
C GLU A 259 12.15 -2.36 -17.35
N SER A 260 11.57 -2.20 -16.15
CA SER A 260 10.64 -3.20 -15.57
C SER A 260 9.24 -3.19 -16.19
N GLY A 261 8.95 -2.18 -17.02
CA GLY A 261 7.62 -1.96 -17.57
C GLY A 261 6.56 -1.59 -16.53
N ALA A 262 6.90 -1.25 -15.28
CA ALA A 262 5.94 -0.83 -14.26
C ALA A 262 6.27 0.55 -13.69
N ALA A 263 5.32 1.48 -13.71
CA ALA A 263 5.45 2.76 -13.02
C ALA A 263 4.97 2.58 -11.56
N CYS A 264 5.79 2.92 -10.57
CA CYS A 264 5.31 3.01 -9.19
C CYS A 264 4.59 4.36 -9.04
N GLN A 265 3.28 4.33 -8.82
CA GLN A 265 2.49 5.55 -8.60
C GLN A 265 2.75 6.16 -7.24
N SER A 266 2.91 5.31 -6.23
CA SER A 266 3.22 5.73 -4.87
C SER A 266 3.85 4.58 -4.10
N ARG A 267 4.98 4.86 -3.45
CA ARG A 267 5.58 4.02 -2.41
C ARG A 267 5.60 4.82 -1.11
N ILE A 268 4.83 4.37 -0.14
CA ILE A 268 4.74 5.01 1.16
C ILE A 268 5.03 4.02 2.27
N ILE A 269 5.61 4.50 3.35
CA ILE A 269 5.71 3.79 4.62
C ILE A 269 5.11 4.64 5.72
N PHE A 270 4.35 4.02 6.61
CA PHE A 270 3.78 4.70 7.77
C PHE A 270 3.84 3.80 9.00
N GLU A 271 3.90 4.42 10.17
CA GLU A 271 3.72 3.72 11.43
C GLU A 271 2.22 3.58 11.70
N LEU A 272 1.80 2.42 12.18
CA LEU A 272 0.43 2.22 12.63
C LEU A 272 0.33 2.66 14.10
N ASP A 273 -0.45 3.71 14.34
CA ASP A 273 -0.76 4.13 15.70
C ASP A 273 -1.84 3.22 16.29
N THR A 274 -1.39 2.30 17.14
CA THR A 274 -2.20 1.28 17.81
C THR A 274 -2.42 1.57 19.30
N GLN A 275 -2.14 2.79 19.78
CA GLN A 275 -2.16 3.18 21.21
C GLN A 275 -3.51 2.96 21.94
N PHE A 276 -4.48 2.34 21.31
CA PHE A 276 -5.84 2.12 21.77
C PHE A 276 -6.08 0.70 22.33
N PHE A 277 -5.17 -0.26 22.14
CA PHE A 277 -5.30 -1.61 22.71
C PHE A 277 -4.90 -1.71 24.21
N ASN A 278 -4.39 -0.63 24.81
CA ASN A 278 -3.96 -0.61 26.22
C ASN A 278 -5.04 -0.12 27.21
N MET A 279 -6.33 -0.10 26.83
CA MET A 279 -7.45 0.20 27.75
C MET A 279 -8.28 -1.04 28.09
N SER A 280 -7.62 -2.18 28.30
CA SER A 280 -8.20 -3.38 28.94
C SER A 280 -7.66 -3.55 30.35
#